data_AF-A0A2W6D917-F1
#
_entry.id   AF-A0A2W6D917-F1
#
_cell.length_a   1.000
_cell.length_b   1.000
_cell.length_c   1.000
_cell.angle_alpha   90.00
_cell.angle_beta   90.00
_cell.angle_gamma   90.00
#
_symmetry.space_group_name_H-M   'P 1'
#
loop_
_entity.id
_entity.type
_entity.pdbx_description
1 polymer ?
#
loop_
_entity_poly.entity_id
_entity_poly.type
_entity_poly.pdbx_seq_one_letter_code
_entity_poly.pdbx_strand_id
1 'polypeptide(L)'
;MGGLAAAQSARRVGVELRVALSTLLGRDRYPGEVAGWGPVTAEVARTLVIAQRAAEWRYAITDAAGQLLLAGFTRRRPVSITPEGAAGELPPCRGGIVELHVPAALLTELAADPDACGEWAGVLADLAAQYTRHTQDGWRERTAQDPTARFAGAVLRRHVQIRDRSCVYPGCRATARSADLDHTVDHGHGGATTGANSGPLCRHDHRLKHDGRWRLHQPTAGHFRWISPLGRIYCTQPPPIINDLPEPRSRPDHPGPWPFAGFDFETFNDDLPILERPPPQPHPPSPVEPPDLDEPPPF
;
A
#
# COMPACT_ATOMS: atom_id res chain seq x y z
N MET A 1 1.88 13.04 52.07
CA MET A 1 0.83 12.74 51.08
C MET A 1 1.23 13.36 49.75
N GLY A 2 1.96 12.62 48.91
CA GLY A 2 2.31 13.04 47.56
C GLY A 2 2.07 11.84 46.64
N GLY A 3 0.96 11.87 45.91
CA GLY A 3 0.53 10.77 45.04
C GLY A 3 1.47 10.64 43.84
N LEU A 4 1.98 9.43 43.62
CA LEU A 4 2.55 9.02 42.35
C LEU A 4 1.43 9.04 41.31
N ALA A 5 1.49 9.99 40.37
CA ALA A 5 0.66 9.97 39.19
C ALA A 5 0.95 8.68 38.42
N ALA A 6 -0.03 7.78 38.35
CA ALA A 6 0.02 6.60 37.51
C ALA A 6 0.25 7.05 36.05
N ALA A 7 1.39 6.64 35.46
CA ALA A 7 1.64 6.83 34.04
C ALA A 7 0.46 6.25 33.25
N GLN A 8 -0.24 7.09 32.47
CA GLN A 8 -1.25 6.61 31.54
C GLN A 8 -0.58 5.62 30.57
N SER A 9 -0.97 4.35 30.66
CA SER A 9 -0.54 3.32 29.71
C SER A 9 -0.85 3.81 28.29
N ALA A 10 0.20 3.96 27.48
CA ALA A 10 0.07 4.41 26.10
C ALA A 10 -0.85 3.45 25.34
N ARG A 11 -2.01 3.94 24.86
CA ARG A 11 -2.96 3.13 24.09
C ARG A 11 -2.33 2.79 22.73
N ARG A 12 -2.00 1.51 22.52
CA ARG A 12 -1.49 1.02 21.24
C ARG A 12 -2.59 1.06 20.18
N VAL A 13 -2.31 1.73 19.06
CA VAL A 13 -3.18 1.82 17.89
C VAL A 13 -2.69 0.84 16.83
N GLY A 14 -3.61 0.10 16.21
CA GLY A 14 -3.28 -0.80 15.12
C GLY A 14 -2.84 -0.05 13.86
N VAL A 15 -2.00 -0.67 13.05
CA VAL A 15 -1.55 -0.20 11.74
C VAL A 15 -2.34 -0.88 10.63
N GLU A 16 -2.26 -0.37 9.41
CA GLU A 16 -2.62 -1.16 8.23
C GLU A 16 -1.40 -1.96 7.77
N LEU A 17 -1.41 -3.25 8.08
CA LEU A 17 -0.43 -4.22 7.61
C LEU A 17 -0.97 -4.91 6.35
N ARG A 18 -0.14 -4.93 5.30
CA ARG A 18 -0.37 -5.67 4.07
C ARG A 18 0.66 -6.78 3.99
N VAL A 19 0.25 -8.01 3.80
CA VAL A 19 1.16 -9.16 3.91
C VAL A 19 0.65 -10.34 3.08
N ALA A 20 1.58 -11.05 2.44
CA ALA A 20 1.26 -12.26 1.71
C ALA A 20 0.84 -13.39 2.64
N LEU A 21 -0.17 -14.16 2.21
CA LEU A 21 -0.63 -15.34 2.92
C LEU A 21 0.50 -16.39 3.06
N SER A 22 1.30 -16.59 2.03
CA SER A 22 2.46 -17.50 2.04
C SER A 22 3.46 -17.14 3.15
N THR A 23 3.70 -15.85 3.39
CA THR A 23 4.54 -15.35 4.46
C THR A 23 3.97 -15.69 5.83
N LEU A 24 2.66 -15.51 6.04
CA LEU A 24 2.01 -15.85 7.30
C LEU A 24 1.95 -17.36 7.56
N LEU A 25 1.83 -18.17 6.50
CA LEU A 25 1.94 -19.63 6.56
C LEU A 25 3.38 -20.13 6.74
N GLY A 26 4.38 -19.25 6.74
CA GLY A 26 5.79 -19.63 6.90
C GLY A 26 6.41 -20.30 5.67
N ARG A 27 5.76 -20.27 4.51
CA ARG A 27 6.26 -20.87 3.26
C ARG A 27 7.41 -20.08 2.64
N ASP A 28 7.45 -18.77 2.88
CA ASP A 28 8.50 -17.87 2.41
C ASP A 28 8.84 -16.78 3.44
N ARG A 29 9.77 -15.91 3.05
CA ARG A 29 10.15 -14.70 3.78
C ARG A 29 9.84 -13.43 2.98
N TYR A 30 8.79 -13.45 2.16
CA TYR A 30 8.35 -12.26 1.44
C TYR A 30 7.97 -11.16 2.47
N PRO A 31 8.39 -9.89 2.27
CA PRO A 31 8.18 -8.83 3.24
C PRO A 31 6.71 -8.44 3.34
N GLY A 32 6.30 -8.00 4.53
CA GLY A 32 5.06 -7.25 4.69
C GLY A 32 5.28 -5.77 4.35
N GLU A 33 4.19 -5.00 4.33
CA GLU A 33 4.22 -3.53 4.22
C GLU A 33 3.32 -2.93 5.29
N VAL A 34 3.83 -1.96 6.03
CA VAL A 34 3.01 -1.08 6.87
C VAL A 34 2.64 0.15 6.03
N ALA A 35 1.36 0.31 5.73
CA ALA A 35 0.91 1.37 4.81
C ALA A 35 1.33 2.76 5.31
N GLY A 36 2.06 3.50 4.48
CA GLY A 36 2.61 4.82 4.79
C GLY A 36 4.00 4.82 5.44
N TRP A 37 4.49 3.66 5.91
CA TRP A 37 5.85 3.49 6.45
C TRP A 37 6.75 2.71 5.50
N GLY A 38 6.21 1.72 4.78
CA GLY A 38 6.95 0.90 3.82
C GLY A 38 7.16 -0.54 4.28
N PRO A 39 8.15 -1.25 3.70
CA PRO A 39 8.32 -2.68 3.90
C PRO A 39 8.80 -3.02 5.32
N VAL A 40 8.34 -4.16 5.83
CA VAL A 40 8.78 -4.79 7.08
C VAL A 40 9.15 -6.25 6.80
N THR A 41 10.04 -6.83 7.62
CA THR A 41 10.43 -8.24 7.44
C THR A 41 9.26 -9.18 7.66
N ALA A 42 9.35 -10.40 7.13
CA ALA A 42 8.36 -11.45 7.36
C ALA A 42 8.11 -11.71 8.86
N GLU A 43 9.16 -11.68 9.68
CA GLU A 43 9.08 -11.90 11.12
C GLU A 43 8.31 -10.78 11.80
N VAL A 44 8.65 -9.51 11.47
CA VAL A 44 7.93 -8.35 11.99
C VAL A 44 6.46 -8.38 11.55
N ALA A 45 6.17 -8.76 10.30
CA ALA A 45 4.81 -8.88 9.81
C ALA A 45 4.01 -9.92 10.62
N ARG A 46 4.56 -11.11 10.90
CA ARG A 46 3.92 -12.12 11.75
C ARG A 46 3.66 -11.60 13.16
N THR A 47 4.63 -10.94 13.78
CA THR A 47 4.47 -10.31 15.11
C THR A 47 3.36 -9.25 15.10
N LEU A 48 3.28 -8.43 14.05
CA LEU A 48 2.25 -7.40 13.91
C LEU A 48 0.85 -7.99 13.69
N VAL A 49 0.71 -9.10 12.98
CA VAL A 49 -0.58 -9.82 12.88
C VAL A 49 -1.01 -10.31 14.27
N ILE A 50 -0.08 -10.90 15.04
CA ILE A 50 -0.35 -11.41 16.39
C ILE A 50 -0.78 -10.30 17.35
N ALA A 51 -0.12 -9.14 17.30
CA ALA A 51 -0.41 -8.00 18.17
C ALA A 51 -1.75 -7.31 17.87
N GLN A 52 -2.34 -7.54 16.69
CA GLN A 52 -3.52 -6.83 16.18
C GLN A 52 -4.76 -7.72 16.10
N ARG A 53 -5.06 -8.46 17.17
CA ARG A 53 -6.19 -9.41 17.22
C ARG A 53 -7.56 -8.78 16.92
N ALA A 54 -7.72 -7.49 17.24
CA ALA A 54 -8.94 -6.72 17.01
C ALA A 54 -8.98 -5.99 15.64
N ALA A 55 -8.00 -6.22 14.75
CA ALA A 55 -7.97 -5.59 13.45
C ALA A 55 -9.10 -6.07 12.53
N GLU A 56 -9.50 -5.19 11.60
CA GLU A 56 -10.30 -5.57 10.45
C GLU A 56 -9.44 -6.42 9.50
N TRP A 57 -9.91 -7.61 9.14
CA TRP A 57 -9.20 -8.46 8.19
C TRP A 57 -9.83 -8.33 6.82
N ARG A 58 -9.02 -7.86 5.88
CA ARG A 58 -9.33 -7.76 4.47
C ARG A 58 -8.48 -8.77 3.72
N TYR A 59 -8.91 -9.12 2.52
CA TYR A 59 -8.09 -9.88 1.62
C TYR A 59 -8.11 -9.26 0.23
N ALA A 60 -7.04 -9.48 -0.51
CA ALA A 60 -6.86 -9.15 -1.90
C ALA A 60 -6.38 -10.43 -2.61
N ILE A 61 -7.29 -11.09 -3.32
CA ILE A 61 -6.98 -12.24 -4.17
C ILE A 61 -6.43 -11.71 -5.49
N THR A 62 -5.31 -12.26 -5.94
CA THR A 62 -4.61 -11.81 -7.14
C THR A 62 -4.52 -12.87 -8.20
N ASP A 63 -4.31 -12.45 -9.45
CA ASP A 63 -3.86 -13.33 -10.52
C ASP A 63 -2.35 -13.62 -10.41
N ALA A 64 -1.81 -14.31 -11.42
CA ALA A 64 -0.40 -14.65 -11.49
C ALA A 64 0.53 -13.44 -11.70
N ALA A 65 0.02 -12.31 -12.19
CA ALA A 65 0.75 -11.06 -12.35
C ALA A 65 0.64 -10.14 -11.11
N GLY A 66 0.03 -10.63 -10.02
CA GLY A 66 -0.20 -9.86 -8.81
C GLY A 66 -1.34 -8.84 -8.93
N GLN A 67 -2.11 -8.83 -10.01
CA GLN A 67 -3.23 -7.90 -10.20
C GLN A 67 -4.47 -8.35 -9.42
N LEU A 68 -5.24 -7.40 -8.90
CA LEU A 68 -6.39 -7.69 -8.05
C LEU A 68 -7.53 -8.37 -8.83
N LEU A 69 -7.92 -9.57 -8.38
CA LEU A 69 -9.08 -10.33 -8.85
C LEU A 69 -10.28 -10.28 -7.90
N LEU A 70 -10.07 -10.17 -6.59
CA LEU A 70 -11.14 -10.05 -5.60
C LEU A 70 -10.66 -9.36 -4.34
N ALA A 71 -11.38 -8.35 -3.89
CA ALA A 71 -11.18 -7.76 -2.58
C ALA A 71 -12.41 -8.02 -1.69
N GLY A 72 -12.17 -8.31 -0.42
CA GLY A 72 -13.25 -8.54 0.54
C GLY A 72 -12.77 -8.55 1.98
N PHE A 73 -13.59 -9.11 2.86
CA PHE A 73 -13.32 -9.22 4.29
C PHE A 73 -13.57 -10.64 4.77
N THR A 74 -12.86 -11.02 5.82
CA THR A 74 -13.12 -12.24 6.55
C THR A 74 -13.28 -11.95 8.03
N ARG A 75 -14.26 -12.61 8.65
CA ARG A 75 -14.43 -12.62 10.11
C ARG A 75 -13.71 -13.80 10.76
N ARG A 76 -13.19 -14.74 9.96
CA ARG A 76 -12.43 -15.91 10.44
C ARG A 76 -11.02 -15.47 10.82
N ARG A 77 -10.42 -16.16 11.78
CA ARG A 77 -9.06 -15.92 12.28
C ARG A 77 -8.36 -17.26 12.47
N PRO A 78 -7.02 -17.31 12.34
CA PRO A 78 -6.27 -18.52 12.66
C PRO A 78 -6.41 -18.87 14.15
N VAL A 79 -6.58 -20.16 14.45
CA VAL A 79 -6.97 -20.66 15.77
C VAL A 79 -5.83 -20.58 16.82
N SER A 80 -4.56 -20.38 16.43
CA SER A 80 -3.41 -20.41 17.34
C SER A 80 -2.50 -19.18 17.26
N ILE A 81 -3.09 -17.99 17.04
CA ILE A 81 -2.41 -16.74 17.41
C ILE A 81 -2.54 -16.51 18.93
N THR A 82 -1.98 -17.44 19.72
CA THR A 82 -1.73 -17.28 21.15
C THR A 82 -0.29 -17.72 21.38
N PRO A 83 0.65 -16.82 21.73
CA PRO A 83 2.01 -17.25 21.97
C PRO A 83 2.05 -18.03 23.28
N GLU A 84 2.39 -19.32 23.23
CA GLU A 84 3.05 -19.92 24.39
C GLU A 84 4.41 -19.23 24.52
N GLY A 85 4.60 -18.45 25.60
CA GLY A 85 5.92 -17.95 26.00
C GLY A 85 6.29 -16.51 25.65
N ALA A 86 5.37 -15.65 25.20
CA ALA A 86 5.65 -14.21 25.13
C ALA A 86 5.56 -13.57 26.53
N ALA A 87 6.52 -13.88 27.40
CA ALA A 87 6.73 -13.20 28.67
C ALA A 87 7.19 -11.75 28.40
N GLY A 88 6.23 -10.87 28.12
CA GLY A 88 6.44 -9.45 27.82
C GLY A 88 5.34 -8.79 26.98
N GLU A 89 4.12 -9.35 26.97
CA GLU A 89 3.04 -8.95 26.07
C GLU A 89 2.60 -7.48 26.27
N LEU A 90 3.08 -6.61 25.37
CA LEU A 90 2.45 -5.32 25.14
C LEU A 90 0.94 -5.54 24.89
N PRO A 91 0.05 -4.73 25.50
CA PRO A 91 -1.39 -4.91 25.39
C PRO A 91 -1.85 -4.93 23.91
N PRO A 92 -2.91 -5.68 23.57
CA PRO A 92 -3.39 -5.79 22.20
C PRO A 92 -3.75 -4.41 21.64
N CYS A 93 -3.40 -4.16 20.38
CA CYS A 93 -3.72 -2.90 19.72
C CYS A 93 -5.24 -2.75 19.56
N ARG A 94 -5.77 -1.53 19.73
CA ARG A 94 -7.13 -1.21 19.30
C ARG A 94 -7.13 -0.88 17.81
N GLY A 95 -8.03 -1.54 17.07
CA GLY A 95 -8.19 -1.32 15.62
C GLY A 95 -7.03 -1.88 14.81
N GLY A 96 -6.76 -1.24 13.66
CA GLY A 96 -5.82 -1.73 12.66
C GLY A 96 -6.51 -2.50 11.54
N ILE A 97 -5.75 -2.75 10.47
CA ILE A 97 -6.18 -3.52 9.31
C ILE A 97 -5.11 -4.54 9.01
N VAL A 98 -5.51 -5.80 8.83
CA VAL A 98 -4.65 -6.83 8.22
C VAL A 98 -5.23 -7.10 6.84
N GLU A 99 -4.50 -6.71 5.81
CA GLU A 99 -4.83 -7.00 4.42
C GLU A 99 -3.98 -8.18 3.94
N LEU A 100 -4.63 -9.34 3.77
CA LEU A 100 -4.01 -10.55 3.26
C LEU A 100 -3.89 -10.50 1.75
N HIS A 101 -2.68 -10.69 1.22
CA HIS A 101 -2.46 -10.86 -0.22
C HIS A 101 -2.42 -12.34 -0.56
N VAL A 102 -3.29 -12.75 -1.49
CA VAL A 102 -3.63 -14.15 -1.69
C VAL A 102 -3.58 -14.48 -3.18
N PRO A 103 -2.48 -15.04 -3.71
CA PRO A 103 -2.49 -15.56 -5.08
C PRO A 103 -3.61 -16.58 -5.25
N ALA A 104 -4.43 -16.45 -6.30
CA ALA A 104 -5.56 -17.35 -6.54
C ALA A 104 -5.10 -18.82 -6.65
N ALA A 105 -3.97 -19.07 -7.32
CA ALA A 105 -3.38 -20.40 -7.43
C ALA A 105 -3.03 -21.00 -6.05
N LEU A 106 -2.43 -20.21 -5.15
CA LEU A 106 -2.11 -20.63 -3.79
C LEU A 106 -3.38 -20.93 -2.99
N LEU A 107 -4.43 -20.11 -3.14
CA LEU A 107 -5.71 -20.35 -2.47
C LEU A 107 -6.35 -21.66 -2.94
N THR A 108 -6.34 -21.93 -4.25
CA THR A 108 -6.87 -23.18 -4.80
C THR A 108 -6.07 -24.40 -4.34
N GLU A 109 -4.74 -24.31 -4.31
CA GLU A 109 -3.86 -25.36 -3.79
C GLU A 109 -4.20 -25.68 -2.32
N LEU A 110 -4.23 -24.65 -1.46
CA LEU A 110 -4.50 -24.81 -0.03
C LEU A 110 -5.94 -25.28 0.24
N ALA A 111 -6.91 -24.89 -0.58
CA ALA A 111 -8.29 -25.31 -0.44
C ALA A 111 -8.53 -26.78 -0.85
N ALA A 112 -7.60 -27.39 -1.61
CA ALA A 112 -7.67 -28.80 -1.99
C ALA A 112 -7.34 -29.74 -0.82
N ASP A 113 -6.53 -29.28 0.14
CA ASP A 113 -6.22 -29.98 1.39
C ASP A 113 -6.32 -29.03 2.61
N PRO A 114 -7.56 -28.77 3.09
CA PRO A 114 -7.77 -27.89 4.23
C PRO A 114 -7.14 -28.41 5.53
N ASP A 115 -6.98 -29.73 5.67
CA ASP A 115 -6.46 -30.35 6.89
C ASP A 115 -4.96 -30.08 7.05
N ALA A 116 -4.21 -30.00 5.94
CA ALA A 116 -2.81 -29.58 5.94
C ALA A 116 -2.60 -28.11 6.34
N CYS A 117 -3.67 -27.30 6.37
CA CYS A 117 -3.58 -25.88 6.69
C CYS A 117 -3.72 -25.54 8.18
N GLY A 118 -3.96 -26.56 9.03
CA GLY A 118 -3.98 -26.43 10.49
C GLY A 118 -4.84 -25.26 10.97
N GLU A 119 -4.23 -24.34 11.74
CA GLU A 119 -4.93 -23.18 12.30
C GLU A 119 -5.56 -22.25 11.26
N TRP A 120 -5.11 -22.27 10.00
CA TRP A 120 -5.58 -21.41 8.91
C TRP A 120 -6.79 -21.98 8.15
N ALA A 121 -7.15 -23.25 8.37
CA ALA A 121 -8.20 -23.93 7.61
C ALA A 121 -9.51 -23.13 7.54
N GLY A 122 -9.93 -22.55 8.67
CA GLY A 122 -11.15 -21.75 8.75
C GLY A 122 -11.11 -20.42 7.98
N VAL A 123 -9.94 -19.80 7.82
CA VAL A 123 -9.75 -18.58 7.02
C VAL A 123 -9.74 -18.94 5.54
N LEU A 124 -9.00 -19.98 5.17
CA LEU A 124 -8.84 -20.42 3.79
C LEU A 124 -10.16 -20.92 3.20
N ALA A 125 -10.95 -21.69 3.96
CA ALA A 125 -12.26 -22.14 3.52
C ALA A 125 -13.22 -20.97 3.23
N ASP A 126 -13.20 -19.92 4.06
CA ASP A 126 -14.02 -18.72 3.84
C ASP A 126 -13.57 -17.94 2.59
N LEU A 127 -12.27 -17.69 2.45
CA LEU A 127 -11.71 -17.02 1.27
C LEU A 127 -11.99 -17.81 -0.01
N ALA A 128 -11.78 -19.13 0.00
CA ALA A 128 -12.05 -20.01 -1.13
C ALA A 128 -13.55 -19.98 -1.50
N ALA A 129 -14.46 -20.05 -0.52
CA ALA A 129 -15.89 -19.95 -0.79
C ALA A 129 -16.28 -18.58 -1.38
N GLN A 130 -15.70 -17.49 -0.89
CA GLN A 130 -15.91 -16.15 -1.44
C GLN A 130 -15.38 -16.01 -2.88
N TYR A 131 -14.23 -16.65 -3.17
CA TYR A 131 -13.64 -16.70 -4.51
C TYR A 131 -14.44 -17.59 -5.47
N THR A 132 -14.92 -18.76 -5.07
CA THR A 132 -15.77 -19.61 -5.92
C THR A 132 -17.06 -18.90 -6.31
N ARG A 133 -17.73 -18.24 -5.35
CA ARG A 133 -18.88 -17.39 -5.67
C ARG A 133 -18.51 -16.29 -6.67
N HIS A 134 -17.31 -15.71 -6.52
CA HIS A 134 -16.83 -14.68 -7.44
C HIS A 134 -16.78 -15.14 -8.88
N THR A 135 -16.21 -16.31 -9.08
CA THR A 135 -16.01 -16.89 -10.40
C THR A 135 -17.32 -17.34 -11.03
N GLN A 136 -18.34 -17.63 -10.22
CA GLN A 136 -19.68 -18.01 -10.67
C GLN A 136 -20.55 -16.78 -11.01
N ASP A 137 -20.57 -15.77 -10.14
CA ASP A 137 -21.39 -14.55 -10.29
C ASP A 137 -20.79 -13.56 -11.30
N GLY A 138 -19.47 -13.65 -11.55
CA GLY A 138 -18.74 -12.70 -12.38
C GLY A 138 -18.36 -11.41 -11.63
N TRP A 139 -17.15 -10.92 -11.91
CA TRP A 139 -16.52 -9.80 -11.21
C TRP A 139 -17.28 -8.46 -11.25
N ARG A 140 -17.96 -8.17 -12.36
CA ARG A 140 -18.65 -6.89 -12.55
C ARG A 140 -19.83 -6.72 -11.60
N GLU A 141 -20.52 -7.82 -11.26
CA GLU A 141 -21.79 -7.78 -10.54
C GLU A 141 -21.61 -7.32 -9.08
N ARG A 142 -20.57 -7.79 -8.39
CA ARG A 142 -20.38 -7.48 -6.96
C ARG A 142 -19.88 -6.07 -6.66
N THR A 143 -19.19 -5.44 -7.58
CA THR A 143 -18.75 -4.03 -7.40
C THR A 143 -19.78 -3.04 -7.95
N ALA A 144 -20.79 -3.52 -8.65
CA ALA A 144 -21.88 -2.75 -9.25
C ALA A 144 -23.21 -3.01 -8.51
N GLN A 145 -23.20 -3.16 -7.18
CA GLN A 145 -24.40 -3.45 -6.38
C GLN A 145 -25.53 -2.43 -6.60
N ASP A 146 -25.17 -1.15 -6.75
CA ASP A 146 -26.08 -0.10 -7.18
C ASP A 146 -25.36 0.77 -8.23
N PRO A 147 -25.48 0.42 -9.53
CA PRO A 147 -24.83 1.16 -10.60
C PRO A 147 -25.43 2.55 -10.80
N THR A 148 -26.64 2.79 -10.30
CA THR A 148 -27.38 4.05 -10.51
C THR A 148 -27.15 5.06 -9.39
N ALA A 149 -26.70 4.61 -8.22
CA ALA A 149 -26.29 5.48 -7.12
C ALA A 149 -25.26 6.52 -7.57
N ARG A 150 -25.37 7.75 -7.07
CA ARG A 150 -24.38 8.81 -7.32
C ARG A 150 -23.04 8.54 -6.65
N PHE A 151 -23.04 7.89 -5.49
CA PHE A 151 -21.84 7.66 -4.69
C PHE A 151 -21.57 6.17 -4.53
N ALA A 152 -20.29 5.80 -4.61
CA ALA A 152 -19.87 4.42 -4.42
C ALA A 152 -20.13 3.95 -2.99
N GLY A 153 -20.80 2.80 -2.86
CA GLY A 153 -20.94 2.08 -1.60
C GLY A 153 -19.60 1.57 -1.06
N ALA A 154 -19.61 1.11 0.19
CA ALA A 154 -18.40 0.69 0.91
C ALA A 154 -17.63 -0.46 0.23
N VAL A 155 -18.32 -1.35 -0.48
CA VAL A 155 -17.71 -2.48 -1.21
C VAL A 155 -16.92 -1.97 -2.42
N LEU A 156 -17.57 -1.20 -3.30
CA LEU A 156 -16.91 -0.61 -4.47
C LEU A 156 -15.76 0.31 -4.07
N ARG A 157 -15.98 1.22 -3.10
CA ARG A 157 -14.95 2.13 -2.62
C ARG A 157 -13.70 1.38 -2.15
N ARG A 158 -13.88 0.34 -1.33
CA ARG A 158 -12.76 -0.46 -0.82
C ARG A 158 -12.06 -1.24 -1.92
N HIS A 159 -12.81 -1.87 -2.81
CA HIS A 159 -12.24 -2.58 -3.94
C HIS A 159 -11.33 -1.67 -4.77
N VAL A 160 -11.82 -0.48 -5.13
CA VAL A 160 -11.04 0.45 -5.95
C VAL A 160 -9.84 1.01 -5.18
N GLN A 161 -9.98 1.24 -3.87
CA GLN A 161 -8.85 1.64 -3.02
C GLN A 161 -7.74 0.59 -2.93
N ILE A 162 -8.11 -0.70 -2.87
CA ILE A 162 -7.15 -1.81 -2.87
C ILE A 162 -6.52 -1.95 -4.24
N ARG A 163 -7.32 -1.87 -5.32
CA ARG A 163 -6.84 -1.97 -6.70
C ARG A 163 -5.81 -0.86 -6.99
N ASP A 164 -6.21 0.39 -6.87
CA ASP A 164 -5.45 1.51 -7.43
C ASP A 164 -4.39 2.09 -6.47
N ARG A 165 -4.56 1.90 -5.15
CA ARG A 165 -3.67 2.35 -4.04
C ARG A 165 -3.46 3.85 -3.89
N SER A 166 -3.32 4.59 -4.98
CA SER A 166 -3.14 6.03 -5.07
C SER A 166 -4.11 6.68 -6.05
N CYS A 167 -4.06 8.01 -6.12
CA CYS A 167 -4.67 8.77 -7.19
C CYS A 167 -4.20 8.23 -8.55
N VAL A 168 -5.11 8.14 -9.52
CA VAL A 168 -4.83 7.57 -10.84
C VAL A 168 -4.32 8.59 -11.85
N TYR A 169 -4.20 9.86 -11.46
CA TYR A 169 -3.55 10.89 -12.26
C TYR A 169 -2.05 10.57 -12.44
N PRO A 170 -1.46 10.80 -13.62
CA PRO A 170 -0.06 10.46 -13.90
C PRO A 170 0.92 11.05 -12.87
N GLY A 171 1.61 10.16 -12.14
CA GLY A 171 2.65 10.54 -11.18
C GLY A 171 2.13 11.01 -9.81
N CYS A 172 0.82 11.12 -9.59
CA CYS A 172 0.29 11.53 -8.29
C CYS A 172 0.41 10.39 -7.26
N ARG A 173 0.88 10.73 -6.06
CA ARG A 173 1.08 9.78 -4.94
C ARG A 173 0.06 9.95 -3.82
N ALA A 174 -0.95 10.80 -3.99
CA ALA A 174 -2.01 10.96 -3.00
C ALA A 174 -2.72 9.62 -2.77
N THR A 175 -2.96 9.26 -1.51
CA THR A 175 -3.50 7.92 -1.20
C THR A 175 -4.94 7.76 -1.71
N ALA A 176 -5.29 6.57 -2.19
CA ALA A 176 -6.67 6.28 -2.60
C ALA A 176 -7.67 6.38 -1.42
N ARG A 177 -7.19 6.23 -0.18
CA ARG A 177 -8.03 6.35 1.03
C ARG A 177 -8.57 7.77 1.22
N SER A 178 -7.72 8.77 1.00
CA SER A 178 -8.06 10.20 1.13
C SER A 178 -8.60 10.83 -0.16
N ALA A 179 -8.57 10.09 -1.27
CA ALA A 179 -9.11 10.52 -2.55
C ALA A 179 -10.64 10.36 -2.65
N ASP A 180 -11.24 11.17 -3.53
CA ASP A 180 -12.60 10.94 -3.99
C ASP A 180 -12.61 9.74 -4.94
N LEU A 181 -13.74 9.04 -5.01
CA LEU A 181 -13.93 8.04 -6.06
C LEU A 181 -14.64 8.72 -7.23
N ASP A 182 -13.86 9.13 -8.22
CA ASP A 182 -14.35 9.87 -9.37
C ASP A 182 -14.80 8.90 -10.48
N HIS A 183 -15.86 9.30 -11.19
CA HIS A 183 -16.34 8.52 -12.33
C HIS A 183 -15.58 8.87 -13.59
N THR A 184 -15.16 7.90 -14.40
CA THR A 184 -14.52 8.21 -15.69
C THR A 184 -15.49 8.91 -16.64
N VAL A 185 -16.66 8.31 -16.87
CA VAL A 185 -17.84 8.95 -17.45
C VAL A 185 -18.64 9.51 -16.28
N ASP A 186 -18.81 10.83 -16.24
CA ASP A 186 -19.47 11.50 -15.11
C ASP A 186 -20.88 10.93 -14.87
N HIS A 187 -21.23 10.75 -13.60
CA HIS A 187 -22.55 10.24 -13.20
C HIS A 187 -23.71 11.10 -13.74
N GLY A 188 -23.55 12.43 -13.74
CA GLY A 188 -24.53 13.36 -14.32
C GLY A 188 -24.74 13.23 -15.83
N HIS A 189 -23.83 12.55 -16.53
CA HIS A 189 -23.93 12.19 -17.94
C HIS A 189 -24.31 10.73 -18.17
N GLY A 190 -24.88 10.06 -17.15
CA GLY A 190 -25.31 8.66 -17.22
C GLY A 190 -24.22 7.64 -16.92
N GLY A 191 -23.06 8.06 -16.41
CA GLY A 191 -22.00 7.15 -15.99
C GLY A 191 -22.38 6.27 -14.80
N ALA A 192 -22.28 4.95 -14.96
CA ALA A 192 -22.61 4.01 -13.90
C ALA A 192 -21.56 4.00 -12.78
N THR A 193 -21.99 3.81 -11.54
CA THR A 193 -21.12 3.67 -10.37
C THR A 193 -20.61 2.24 -10.26
N THR A 194 -19.48 1.97 -10.92
CA THR A 194 -18.90 0.62 -11.02
C THR A 194 -17.38 0.68 -11.01
N GLY A 195 -16.71 -0.42 -10.70
CA GLY A 195 -15.24 -0.48 -10.72
C GLY A 195 -14.63 -0.18 -12.10
N ALA A 196 -15.38 -0.41 -13.18
CA ALA A 196 -14.94 -0.16 -14.55
C ALA A 196 -15.13 1.30 -15.01
N ASN A 197 -15.85 2.10 -14.23
CA ASN A 197 -16.08 3.52 -14.49
C ASN A 197 -15.64 4.39 -13.30
N SER A 198 -14.82 3.87 -12.38
CA SER A 198 -14.40 4.59 -11.18
C SER A 198 -12.92 4.42 -10.89
N GLY A 199 -12.29 5.50 -10.41
CA GLY A 199 -10.90 5.57 -9.98
C GLY A 199 -10.69 6.62 -8.88
N PRO A 200 -9.70 6.45 -7.98
CA PRO A 200 -9.39 7.45 -6.99
C PRO A 200 -8.80 8.70 -7.65
N LEU A 201 -9.38 9.87 -7.37
CA LEU A 201 -8.80 11.16 -7.71
C LEU A 201 -8.72 12.03 -6.47
N CYS A 202 -7.52 12.58 -6.21
CA CYS A 202 -7.38 13.58 -5.17
C CYS A 202 -8.11 14.87 -5.57
N ARG A 203 -8.44 15.73 -4.60
CA ARG A 203 -9.18 16.97 -4.86
C ARG A 203 -8.52 17.86 -5.91
N HIS A 204 -7.19 17.89 -5.96
CA HIS A 204 -6.44 18.65 -6.96
C HIS A 204 -6.65 18.09 -8.38
N ASP A 205 -6.41 16.79 -8.56
CA ASP A 205 -6.48 16.14 -9.88
C ASP A 205 -7.91 15.99 -10.40
N HIS A 206 -8.89 15.83 -9.49
CA HIS A 206 -10.30 15.86 -9.83
C HIS A 206 -10.66 17.22 -10.47
N ARG A 207 -10.19 18.34 -9.91
CA ARG A 207 -10.40 19.67 -10.52
C ARG A 207 -9.69 19.80 -11.87
N LEU A 208 -8.51 19.23 -12.04
CA LEU A 208 -7.83 19.23 -13.34
C LEU A 208 -8.64 18.50 -14.43
N LYS A 209 -9.31 17.39 -14.09
CA LYS A 209 -10.24 16.71 -14.98
C LYS A 209 -11.45 17.59 -15.32
N HIS A 210 -12.07 18.20 -14.31
CA HIS A 210 -13.32 18.94 -14.50
C HIS A 210 -13.12 20.29 -15.20
N ASP A 211 -12.17 21.09 -14.71
CA ASP A 211 -11.96 22.47 -15.12
C ASP A 211 -10.74 22.64 -16.04
N GLY A 212 -9.76 21.74 -15.91
CA GLY A 212 -8.45 21.84 -16.57
C GLY A 212 -8.40 21.28 -17.99
N ARG A 213 -9.54 20.91 -18.60
CA ARG A 213 -9.66 20.30 -19.96
C ARG A 213 -8.90 18.99 -20.14
N TRP A 214 -8.47 18.33 -19.06
CA TRP A 214 -7.95 16.99 -19.11
C TRP A 214 -9.07 16.00 -19.42
N ARG A 215 -8.81 15.05 -20.31
CA ARG A 215 -9.78 14.00 -20.63
C ARG A 215 -9.31 12.68 -20.06
N LEU A 216 -10.25 11.93 -19.48
CA LEU A 216 -10.00 10.62 -18.92
C LEU A 216 -10.80 9.57 -19.67
N HIS A 217 -10.13 8.49 -20.05
CA HIS A 217 -10.76 7.28 -20.56
C HIS A 217 -10.29 6.09 -19.73
N GLN A 218 -11.15 5.09 -19.56
CA GLN A 218 -10.85 3.88 -18.79
C GLN A 218 -11.16 2.65 -19.66
N PRO A 219 -10.22 2.22 -20.53
CA PRO A 219 -10.48 1.15 -21.50
C PRO A 219 -10.87 -0.18 -20.83
N THR A 220 -10.24 -0.46 -19.69
CA THR A 220 -10.55 -1.60 -18.83
C THR A 220 -10.52 -1.12 -17.38
N ALA A 221 -11.19 -1.86 -16.48
CA ALA A 221 -11.21 -1.50 -15.07
C ALA A 221 -9.78 -1.30 -14.52
N GLY A 222 -9.55 -0.17 -13.85
CA GLY A 222 -8.23 0.18 -13.29
C GLY A 222 -7.18 0.70 -14.28
N HIS A 223 -7.41 0.59 -15.60
CA HIS A 223 -6.48 1.12 -16.59
C HIS A 223 -7.00 2.45 -17.11
N PHE A 224 -6.22 3.50 -16.96
CA PHE A 224 -6.64 4.86 -17.27
C PHE A 224 -5.74 5.46 -18.35
N ARG A 225 -6.38 6.16 -19.28
CA ARG A 225 -5.74 6.91 -20.35
C ARG A 225 -6.13 8.38 -20.20
N TRP A 226 -5.18 9.16 -19.69
CA TRP A 226 -5.28 10.60 -19.54
C TRP A 226 -4.80 11.30 -20.81
N ILE A 227 -5.54 12.30 -21.27
CA ILE A 227 -5.17 13.17 -22.38
C ILE A 227 -5.07 14.59 -21.83
N SER A 228 -3.87 15.16 -21.90
CA SER A 228 -3.64 16.55 -21.53
C SER A 228 -4.30 17.52 -22.52
N PRO A 229 -4.47 18.81 -22.15
CA PRO A 229 -4.98 19.83 -23.07
C PRO A 229 -4.14 20.00 -24.35
N LEU A 230 -2.86 19.65 -24.30
CA LEU A 230 -1.93 19.67 -25.44
C LEU A 230 -1.97 18.37 -26.27
N GLY A 231 -2.88 17.44 -25.97
CA GLY A 231 -3.03 16.18 -26.70
C GLY A 231 -2.06 15.07 -26.31
N ARG A 232 -1.15 15.30 -25.36
CA ARG A 232 -0.26 14.23 -24.84
C ARG A 232 -1.07 13.19 -24.07
N ILE A 233 -0.70 11.93 -24.26
CA ILE A 233 -1.37 10.77 -23.68
C ILE A 233 -0.49 10.18 -22.58
N TYR A 234 -1.10 9.92 -21.43
CA TYR A 234 -0.47 9.26 -20.30
C TYR A 234 -1.32 8.06 -19.88
N CYS A 235 -0.69 6.90 -19.72
CA CYS A 235 -1.35 5.70 -19.25
C CYS A 235 -0.97 5.45 -17.79
N THR A 236 -1.96 5.18 -16.96
CA THR A 236 -1.76 4.72 -15.59
C THR A 236 -2.51 3.41 -15.39
N GLN A 237 -1.91 2.51 -14.63
CA GLN A 237 -2.44 1.20 -14.33
C GLN A 237 -2.24 0.91 -12.84
N PRO A 238 -3.02 0.00 -12.26
CA PRO A 238 -2.89 -0.32 -10.85
C PRO A 238 -1.53 -0.98 -10.59
N PRO A 239 -0.82 -0.62 -9.51
CA PRO A 239 0.35 -1.38 -9.12
C PRO A 239 -0.07 -2.81 -8.76
N PRO A 240 0.77 -3.82 -9.00
CA PRO A 240 0.46 -5.16 -8.53
C PRO A 240 0.38 -5.16 -6.99
N ILE A 241 -0.56 -5.93 -6.46
CA ILE A 241 -0.79 -6.07 -5.02
C ILE A 241 0.40 -6.79 -4.38
N ILE A 242 0.91 -7.83 -5.05
CA ILE A 242 2.12 -8.56 -4.72
C ILE A 242 3.15 -8.21 -5.80
N ASN A 243 4.29 -7.64 -5.41
CA ASN A 243 5.34 -7.27 -6.35
C ASN A 243 6.31 -8.43 -6.54
N ASP A 244 6.82 -8.62 -7.75
CA ASP A 244 7.99 -9.45 -7.94
C ASP A 244 9.20 -8.73 -7.34
N LEU A 245 9.81 -9.35 -6.33
CA LEU A 245 11.02 -8.80 -5.74
C LEU A 245 12.20 -9.11 -6.67
N PRO A 246 13.12 -8.14 -6.85
CA PRO A 246 14.36 -8.43 -7.54
C PRO A 246 15.13 -9.51 -6.76
N GLU A 247 15.89 -10.32 -7.49
CA GLU A 247 16.77 -11.29 -6.86
C GLU A 247 17.69 -10.61 -5.84
N PRO A 248 17.92 -11.23 -4.66
CA PRO A 248 18.84 -10.69 -3.68
C PRO A 248 20.19 -10.44 -4.36
N ARG A 249 20.69 -9.21 -4.27
CA ARG A 249 22.05 -8.93 -4.73
C ARG A 249 23.01 -9.81 -3.94
N SER A 250 23.82 -10.60 -4.64
CA SER A 250 24.87 -11.38 -4.01
C SER A 250 25.74 -10.46 -3.17
N ARG A 251 25.88 -10.79 -1.88
CA ARG A 251 26.86 -10.11 -1.04
C ARG A 251 28.24 -10.46 -1.60
N PRO A 252 29.09 -9.48 -1.95
CA PRO A 252 30.45 -9.79 -2.39
C PRO A 252 31.19 -10.58 -1.30
N ASP A 253 31.95 -11.61 -1.69
CA ASP A 253 32.73 -12.46 -0.76
C ASP A 253 33.71 -11.64 0.07
N HIS A 254 34.23 -10.59 -0.54
CA HIS A 254 34.91 -9.50 0.11
C HIS A 254 34.05 -8.27 -0.07
N PRO A 255 33.22 -7.89 0.91
CA PRO A 255 32.82 -6.49 0.96
C PRO A 255 34.15 -5.76 1.06
N GLY A 256 34.60 -5.13 -0.03
CA GLY A 256 35.64 -4.11 0.07
C GLY A 256 35.28 -3.23 1.27
N PRO A 257 36.26 -2.71 2.02
CA PRO A 257 35.99 -1.97 3.24
C PRO A 257 34.78 -1.08 2.99
N TRP A 258 33.75 -1.18 3.86
CA TRP A 258 32.64 -0.23 3.80
C TRP A 258 33.26 1.14 3.55
N PRO A 259 32.67 2.06 2.77
CA PRO A 259 33.29 3.36 2.55
C PRO A 259 33.64 4.11 3.85
N PHE A 260 33.15 3.61 4.99
CA PHE A 260 33.43 4.04 6.37
C PHE A 260 34.19 3.00 7.24
N ALA A 261 34.71 1.90 6.70
CA ALA A 261 35.49 0.91 7.47
C ALA A 261 36.91 1.41 7.83
N GLY A 262 37.35 2.51 7.21
CA GLY A 262 38.48 3.30 7.67
C GLY A 262 38.07 4.62 8.35
N PHE A 263 36.78 4.84 8.60
CA PHE A 263 36.33 5.96 9.42
C PHE A 263 36.50 5.58 10.88
N ASP A 264 37.30 6.36 11.59
CA ASP A 264 37.46 6.25 13.03
C ASP A 264 36.22 6.82 13.72
N PHE A 265 35.37 5.94 14.24
CA PHE A 265 34.19 6.27 15.02
C PHE A 265 34.53 6.90 16.38
N GLU A 266 35.77 6.80 16.89
CA GLU A 266 36.18 7.53 18.09
C GLU A 266 36.27 9.05 17.82
N THR A 267 36.64 9.45 16.60
CA THR A 267 36.60 10.87 16.18
C THR A 267 35.19 11.39 15.88
N PHE A 268 34.21 10.51 15.69
CA PHE A 268 32.80 10.87 15.48
C PHE A 268 31.99 10.62 16.75
N ASN A 269 32.54 11.06 17.88
CA ASN A 269 31.78 11.06 19.11
C ASN A 269 30.76 12.23 19.03
N ASP A 270 29.46 11.90 19.02
CA ASP A 270 28.32 12.83 19.13
C ASP A 270 28.34 13.67 20.46
N ASP A 271 29.41 13.53 21.25
CA ASP A 271 29.64 14.23 22.52
C ASP A 271 30.36 15.59 22.38
N LEU A 272 30.76 16.02 21.17
CA LEU A 272 31.20 17.41 21.00
C LEU A 272 29.98 18.35 21.09
N PRO A 273 29.94 19.31 22.03
CA PRO A 273 28.85 20.26 22.07
C PRO A 273 28.76 21.00 20.74
N ILE A 274 27.54 21.17 20.23
CA ILE A 274 27.18 21.81 18.94
C ILE A 274 27.97 23.11 18.61
N LEU A 275 28.52 23.77 19.62
CA LEU A 275 29.27 25.02 19.54
C LEU A 275 30.74 24.88 19.08
N GLU A 276 31.31 23.67 19.02
CA GLU A 276 32.69 23.44 18.53
C GLU A 276 32.74 22.85 17.11
N ARG A 277 31.62 22.87 16.39
CA ARG A 277 31.55 22.50 14.99
C ARG A 277 32.46 23.44 14.17
N PRO A 278 33.35 22.93 13.29
CA PRO A 278 34.17 23.80 12.46
C PRO A 278 33.26 24.73 11.64
N PRO A 279 33.66 26.01 11.46
CA PRO A 279 32.83 26.97 10.76
C PRO A 279 32.47 26.44 9.37
N PRO A 280 31.25 26.71 8.88
CA PRO A 280 30.83 26.26 7.56
C PRO A 280 31.88 26.71 6.53
N GLN A 281 32.29 25.78 5.66
CA GLN A 281 33.14 26.12 4.54
C GLN A 281 32.49 27.28 3.77
N PRO A 282 33.27 28.29 3.33
CA PRO A 282 32.71 29.40 2.56
C PRO A 282 31.93 28.82 1.38
N HIS A 283 30.72 29.35 1.16
CA HIS A 283 29.91 28.93 0.04
C HIS A 283 30.75 28.99 -1.24
N PRO A 284 30.66 27.97 -2.12
CA PRO A 284 31.25 28.08 -3.44
C PRO A 284 30.75 29.39 -4.07
N PRO A 285 31.61 30.12 -4.80
CA PRO A 285 31.20 31.38 -5.41
C PRO A 285 29.91 31.14 -6.20
N SER A 286 28.97 32.08 -6.07
CA SER A 286 27.72 32.01 -6.83
C SER A 286 28.04 31.71 -8.30
N PRO A 287 27.27 30.82 -8.95
CA PRO A 287 27.39 30.64 -10.39
C PRO A 287 27.35 32.01 -11.05
N VAL A 288 28.25 32.24 -12.02
CA VAL A 288 28.23 33.45 -12.84
C VAL A 288 26.80 33.67 -13.32
N GLU A 289 26.27 34.85 -13.04
CA GLU A 289 24.91 35.23 -13.41
C GLU A 289 24.73 34.94 -14.90
N PRO A 290 23.66 34.23 -15.31
CA PRO A 290 23.44 33.96 -16.72
C PRO A 290 23.36 35.29 -17.47
N PRO A 291 23.93 35.38 -18.70
CA PRO A 291 23.96 36.62 -19.44
C PRO A 291 22.53 37.15 -19.60
N ASP A 292 22.38 38.45 -19.40
CA ASP A 292 21.11 39.13 -19.55
C ASP A 292 20.62 38.95 -20.99
N LEU A 293 19.49 38.26 -21.16
CA LEU A 293 18.92 37.95 -22.47
C LEU A 293 18.34 39.20 -23.16
N ASP A 294 18.18 40.30 -22.42
CA ASP A 294 17.72 41.59 -22.94
C ASP A 294 18.89 42.53 -23.32
N GLU A 295 20.14 42.12 -23.12
CA GLU A 295 21.30 42.90 -23.57
C GLU A 295 21.54 42.67 -25.08
N PRO A 296 21.51 43.73 -25.92
CA PRO A 296 21.73 43.56 -27.35
C PRO A 296 23.18 43.12 -27.61
N PRO A 297 23.40 42.16 -28.53
CA PRO A 297 24.73 41.61 -28.77
C PRO A 297 25.68 42.71 -29.25
N PRO A 298 26.95 42.69 -28.82
CA PRO A 298 27.93 43.66 -29.29
C PRO A 298 28.11 43.50 -30.80
N PHE A 299 28.06 44.65 -31.49
CA PHE A 299 28.10 44.80 -32.95
C PHE A 299 29.28 44.08 -33.61
#